data_AF-A0A2A4MGX1-F1
#
_entry.id   AF-A0A2A4MGX1-F1
#
_cell.length_a   1.000
_cell.length_b   1.000
_cell.length_c   1.000
_cell.angle_alpha   90.00
_cell.angle_beta   90.00
_cell.angle_gamma   90.00
#
_symmetry.space_group_name_H-M   'P 1'
#
loop_
_entity.id
_entity.type
_entity.pdbx_description
1 polymer ?
#
loop_
_entity_poly.entity_id
_entity_poly.type
_entity_poly.pdbx_seq_one_letter_code
_entity_poly.pdbx_strand_id
1 'polypeptide(L)'
;MKITILKASIIVLFCFLITACGQNECGFGFGGAADQLRLVDTINDNNKTYYLYTRTVGWHKKTIFFELYDKKPEFDPCTYQPNIKKLYMVAYEDYRQNSERKHIEKMILQPNQPEKLKIIYTTDKTKGVENVYDVKFTR
;
A
#
# COMPACT_ATOMS: atom_id res chain seq x y z
N MET A 1 47.79 -32.77 -2.79
CA MET A 1 46.68 -32.66 -3.76
C MET A 1 45.33 -32.57 -3.02
N LYS A 2 45.06 -31.46 -2.33
CA LYS A 2 43.81 -31.24 -1.55
C LYS A 2 43.23 -29.82 -1.70
N ILE A 3 43.98 -28.89 -2.29
CA ILE A 3 43.63 -27.45 -2.36
C ILE A 3 42.81 -27.11 -3.62
N THR A 4 42.93 -27.90 -4.69
CA THR A 4 42.21 -27.68 -5.96
C THR A 4 40.73 -28.03 -5.89
N ILE A 5 40.34 -29.02 -5.08
CA ILE A 5 38.94 -29.46 -4.94
C ILE A 5 38.11 -28.40 -4.18
N LEU A 6 38.72 -27.72 -3.20
CA LEU A 6 38.02 -26.70 -2.39
C LEU A 6 37.64 -25.45 -3.20
N LYS A 7 38.45 -25.07 -4.19
CA LYS A 7 38.18 -23.90 -5.06
C LYS A 7 37.05 -24.16 -6.05
N ALA A 8 36.94 -25.39 -6.57
CA ALA A 8 35.88 -25.75 -7.50
C ALA A 8 34.49 -25.72 -6.85
N SER A 9 34.37 -26.17 -5.59
CA SER A 9 33.11 -26.18 -4.86
C SER A 9 32.56 -24.79 -4.54
N ILE A 10 33.43 -23.80 -4.30
CA ILE A 10 33.02 -22.41 -4.03
C ILE A 10 32.47 -21.75 -5.31
N ILE A 11 33.09 -22.02 -6.47
CA ILE A 11 32.65 -21.46 -7.75
C ILE A 11 31.28 -22.02 -8.15
N VAL A 12 31.04 -23.32 -7.93
CA VAL A 12 29.73 -23.94 -8.20
C VAL A 12 28.63 -23.37 -7.29
N LEU A 13 28.93 -23.14 -6.00
CA LEU A 13 27.98 -22.54 -5.07
C LEU A 13 27.62 -21.09 -5.46
N PHE A 14 28.57 -20.31 -5.98
CA PHE A 14 28.30 -18.97 -6.48
C PHE A 14 27.52 -18.97 -7.80
N CYS A 15 27.74 -19.93 -8.69
CA CYS A 15 26.98 -20.03 -9.95
C CYS A 15 25.49 -20.36 -9.73
N PHE A 16 25.14 -21.11 -8.68
CA PHE A 16 23.73 -21.35 -8.35
C PHE A 16 23.01 -20.12 -7.74
N LEU A 17 23.75 -19.16 -7.18
CA LEU A 17 23.17 -17.95 -6.61
C LEU A 17 22.84 -16.88 -7.67
N ILE A 18 23.54 -16.89 -8.81
CA ILE A 18 23.25 -15.95 -9.92
C ILE A 18 22.13 -16.42 -10.85
N THR A 19 21.77 -17.71 -10.86
CA THR A 19 20.63 -18.23 -11.66
C THR A 19 19.26 -18.06 -11.00
N ALA A 20 19.18 -17.53 -9.77
CA ALA A 20 17.91 -17.23 -9.13
C ALA A 20 17.24 -15.93 -9.65
N CYS A 21 17.92 -15.17 -10.51
CA CYS A 21 17.33 -14.03 -11.21
C CYS A 21 16.83 -14.47 -12.60
N GLY A 22 15.79 -15.28 -12.61
CA GLY A 22 15.05 -15.58 -13.83
C GLY A 22 14.42 -14.30 -14.38
N GLN A 23 14.79 -13.93 -15.60
CA GLN A 23 14.10 -12.87 -16.34
C GLN A 23 12.64 -13.29 -16.58
N ASN A 24 11.72 -12.37 -16.29
CA ASN A 24 10.35 -12.29 -16.82
C ASN A 24 9.19 -12.94 -16.07
N GLU A 25 9.24 -13.02 -14.75
CA GLU A 25 8.01 -13.03 -13.97
C GLU A 25 8.17 -12.05 -12.81
N CYS A 26 7.37 -10.99 -12.76
CA CYS A 26 7.25 -10.16 -11.56
C CYS A 26 6.51 -10.90 -10.42
N GLY A 27 6.74 -12.22 -10.33
CA GLY A 27 6.47 -13.05 -9.18
C GLY A 27 7.74 -13.14 -8.37
N PHE A 28 7.95 -12.17 -7.47
CA PHE A 28 8.74 -12.48 -6.29
C PHE A 28 7.94 -13.55 -5.53
N GLY A 29 8.32 -14.80 -5.74
CA GLY A 29 7.75 -15.98 -5.11
C GLY A 29 8.03 -15.97 -3.62
N PHE A 30 7.21 -15.23 -2.86
CA PHE A 30 6.78 -15.51 -1.51
C PHE A 30 5.47 -14.73 -1.35
N GLY A 31 4.39 -15.39 -0.92
CA GLY A 31 3.04 -14.81 -0.76
C GLY A 31 2.90 -13.73 0.31
N GLY A 32 3.89 -12.85 0.45
CA GLY A 32 3.96 -11.74 1.38
C GLY A 32 4.63 -10.54 0.73
N ALA A 33 4.07 -10.04 -0.37
CA ALA A 33 4.51 -8.75 -0.90
C ALA A 33 4.49 -7.71 0.23
N ALA A 34 5.64 -7.06 0.46
CA ALA A 34 5.81 -5.98 1.42
C ALA A 34 4.84 -4.82 1.17
N ASP A 35 4.43 -4.69 -0.08
CA ASP A 35 3.59 -3.63 -0.59
C ASP A 35 2.31 -4.24 -1.15
N GLN A 36 1.18 -3.86 -0.57
CA GLN A 36 -0.14 -4.31 -0.99
C GLN A 36 -0.99 -3.09 -1.29
N LEU A 37 -1.64 -3.11 -2.45
CA LEU A 37 -2.52 -2.03 -2.86
C LEU A 37 -3.92 -2.56 -3.13
N ARG A 38 -4.93 -1.89 -2.59
CA ARG A 38 -6.34 -2.24 -2.76
C ARG A 38 -7.17 -1.00 -3.05
N LEU A 39 -8.01 -1.06 -4.08
CA LEU A 39 -9.07 -0.08 -4.28
C LEU A 39 -10.10 -0.26 -3.17
N VAL A 40 -10.42 0.84 -2.49
CA VAL A 40 -11.29 0.84 -1.31
C VAL A 40 -12.66 1.39 -1.67
N ASP A 41 -12.70 2.56 -2.29
CA ASP A 41 -13.96 3.18 -2.70
C ASP A 41 -13.78 4.17 -3.86
N THR A 42 -14.89 4.52 -4.50
CA THR A 42 -14.96 5.54 -5.54
C THR A 42 -16.13 6.47 -5.30
N ILE A 43 -15.91 7.78 -5.45
CA ILE A 43 -16.97 8.78 -5.31
C ILE A 43 -16.95 9.75 -6.49
N ASN A 44 -18.14 10.12 -6.98
CA ASN A 44 -18.29 11.23 -7.92
C ASN A 44 -18.67 12.50 -7.15
N ASP A 45 -17.89 13.55 -7.37
CA ASP A 45 -18.12 14.91 -6.87
C ASP A 45 -17.93 15.90 -8.03
N ASN A 46 -18.95 16.73 -8.29
CA ASN A 46 -18.90 17.78 -9.32
C ASN A 46 -18.38 17.31 -10.69
N ASN A 47 -18.91 16.19 -11.19
CA ASN A 47 -18.52 15.59 -12.48
C ASN A 47 -17.06 15.07 -12.54
N LYS A 48 -16.41 14.93 -11.38
CA LYS A 48 -15.09 14.33 -11.25
C LYS A 48 -15.17 13.08 -10.38
N THR A 49 -14.55 12.00 -10.84
CA THR A 49 -14.50 10.74 -10.09
C THR A 49 -13.20 10.63 -9.33
N TYR A 50 -13.29 10.36 -8.04
CA TYR A 50 -12.18 10.17 -7.15
C TYR A 50 -12.07 8.70 -6.75
N TYR A 51 -10.85 8.23 -6.63
CA TYR A 51 -10.52 6.84 -6.32
C TYR A 51 -9.70 6.81 -5.04
N LEU A 52 -10.18 6.07 -4.05
CA LEU A 52 -9.50 5.85 -2.79
C LEU A 52 -8.85 4.48 -2.80
N TYR A 53 -7.56 4.44 -2.58
CA TYR A 53 -6.80 3.22 -2.38
C TYR A 53 -6.23 3.15 -0.97
N THR A 54 -6.11 1.94 -0.43
CA THR A 54 -5.23 1.66 0.70
C THR A 54 -3.96 1.02 0.19
N ARG A 55 -2.82 1.58 0.60
CA ARG A 55 -1.49 0.98 0.41
C ARG A 55 -0.94 0.52 1.74
N THR A 56 -0.60 -0.75 1.86
CA THR A 56 0.03 -1.31 3.05
C THR A 56 1.47 -1.63 2.71
N VAL A 57 2.41 -0.97 3.37
CA VAL A 57 3.85 -1.19 3.17
C VAL A 57 4.49 -1.79 4.42
N GLY A 58 5.51 -2.63 4.23
CA GLY A 58 6.32 -3.21 5.30
C GLY A 58 6.02 -4.69 5.56
N TRP A 59 7.06 -5.41 5.99
CA TRP A 59 7.00 -6.85 6.26
C TRP A 59 6.56 -7.13 7.70
N HIS A 60 7.34 -6.66 8.68
CA HIS A 60 7.10 -6.89 10.11
C HIS A 60 6.23 -5.79 10.73
N LYS A 61 6.61 -4.53 10.52
CA LYS A 61 5.80 -3.37 10.87
C LYS A 61 5.12 -2.88 9.61
N LYS A 62 3.79 -3.05 9.56
CA LYS A 62 2.96 -2.60 8.44
C LYS A 62 2.49 -1.18 8.68
N THR A 63 2.67 -0.31 7.70
CA THR A 63 2.09 1.04 7.68
C THR A 63 1.04 1.09 6.58
N ILE A 64 -0.14 1.60 6.93
CA ILE A 64 -1.27 1.71 6.01
C ILE A 64 -1.40 3.17 5.60
N PHE A 65 -1.51 3.42 4.31
CA PHE A 65 -1.73 4.74 3.73
C PHE A 65 -3.06 4.78 2.99
N PHE A 66 -3.75 5.91 3.09
CA PHE A 66 -4.82 6.25 2.17
C PHE A 66 -4.24 7.08 1.03
N GLU A 67 -4.40 6.59 -0.18
CA GLU A 67 -3.98 7.26 -1.41
C GLU A 67 -5.21 7.72 -2.20
N LEU A 68 -5.31 9.03 -2.45
CA LEU A 68 -6.39 9.61 -3.22
C LEU A 68 -5.91 9.92 -4.64
N TYR A 69 -6.70 9.52 -5.63
CA TYR A 69 -6.47 9.82 -7.03
C TYR A 69 -7.71 10.47 -7.64
N ASP A 70 -7.49 11.33 -8.63
CA ASP A 70 -8.54 12.07 -9.33
C ASP A 70 -8.81 11.53 -10.75
N LYS A 71 -8.13 10.42 -11.07
CA LYS A 71 -8.26 9.55 -12.25
C LYS A 71 -7.95 8.13 -11.80
N LYS A 72 -8.41 7.12 -12.54
CA LYS A 72 -8.10 5.73 -12.24
C LYS A 72 -6.61 5.47 -12.54
N PRO A 73 -5.78 5.15 -11.55
CA PRO A 73 -4.38 4.78 -11.79
C PRO A 73 -4.27 3.38 -12.40
N GLU A 74 -3.22 3.17 -13.19
CA GLU A 74 -2.69 1.85 -13.52
C GLU A 74 -1.40 1.65 -12.74
N PHE A 75 -1.17 0.43 -12.25
CA PHE A 75 -0.02 0.12 -11.42
C PHE A 75 0.94 -0.79 -12.16
N ASP A 76 2.22 -0.44 -12.11
CA ASP A 76 3.27 -1.34 -12.56
C ASP A 76 3.28 -2.59 -11.66
N PRO A 77 3.14 -3.81 -12.21
CA PRO A 77 2.98 -5.02 -11.42
C PRO A 77 4.23 -5.41 -10.63
N CYS A 78 5.39 -4.84 -10.96
CA CYS A 78 6.68 -5.18 -10.38
C CYS A 78 7.07 -4.20 -9.26
N THR A 79 6.68 -2.94 -9.41
CA THR A 79 7.05 -1.84 -8.50
C THR A 79 5.87 -1.30 -7.69
N TYR A 80 4.64 -1.67 -8.05
CA TYR A 80 3.39 -1.16 -7.47
C TYR A 80 3.34 0.38 -7.47
N GLN A 81 4.05 1.02 -8.40
CA GLN A 81 4.01 2.46 -8.58
C GLN A 81 2.88 2.82 -9.54
N PRO A 82 2.08 3.86 -9.22
CA PRO A 82 1.06 4.34 -10.13
C PRO A 82 1.71 5.04 -11.34
N ASN A 83 1.09 4.89 -12.51
CA ASN A 83 1.42 5.65 -13.72
C ASN A 83 1.05 7.15 -13.62
N ILE A 84 0.30 7.53 -12.59
CA ILE A 84 -0.14 8.90 -12.32
C ILE A 84 0.23 9.35 -10.92
N LYS A 85 0.36 10.67 -10.74
CA LYS A 85 0.63 11.26 -9.43
C LYS A 85 -0.61 11.18 -8.54
N LYS A 86 -0.39 10.83 -7.27
CA LYS A 86 -1.37 10.92 -6.19
C LYS A 86 -1.86 12.37 -6.02
N LEU A 87 -3.17 12.54 -5.85
CA LEU A 87 -3.74 13.82 -5.45
C LEU A 87 -3.42 14.11 -3.98
N TYR A 88 -3.50 13.08 -3.13
CA TYR A 88 -3.21 13.19 -1.70
C TYR A 88 -2.79 11.83 -1.14
N MET A 89 -2.02 11.85 -0.05
CA MET A 89 -1.63 10.66 0.69
C MET A 89 -1.50 10.99 2.18
N VAL A 90 -2.04 10.12 3.02
CA VAL A 90 -1.91 10.23 4.48
C VAL A 90 -1.73 8.84 5.09
N ALA A 91 -0.82 8.70 6.06
CA ALA A 91 -0.75 7.45 6.82
C ALA A 91 -1.93 7.36 7.78
N TYR A 92 -2.52 6.17 7.87
CA TYR A 92 -3.58 5.88 8.85
C TYR A 92 -3.13 6.23 10.29
N GLU A 93 -1.84 6.07 10.58
CA GLU A 93 -1.23 6.32 11.89
C GLU A 93 -0.82 7.79 12.14
N ASP A 94 -0.76 8.66 11.12
CA ASP A 94 -0.23 10.04 11.24
C ASP A 94 -1.22 11.04 11.87
N TYR A 95 -2.45 10.62 12.17
CA TYR A 95 -3.44 11.53 12.74
C TYR A 95 -3.13 11.80 14.22
N ARG A 96 -2.73 13.05 14.49
CA ARG A 96 -2.27 13.60 15.79
C ARG A 96 -3.16 13.34 17.01
N GLN A 97 -4.38 12.82 16.83
CA GLN A 97 -5.35 12.59 17.92
C GLN A 97 -5.39 11.16 18.47
N ASN A 98 -4.58 10.21 17.99
CA ASN A 98 -4.77 8.78 18.36
C ASN A 98 -3.55 8.13 19.03
N SER A 99 -3.47 8.23 20.36
CA SER A 99 -2.57 7.40 21.20
C SER A 99 -3.06 5.97 21.39
N GLU A 100 -4.36 5.73 21.15
CA GLU A 100 -5.01 4.42 21.20
C GLU A 100 -5.83 4.32 19.93
N ARG A 101 -5.71 3.24 19.16
CA ARG A 101 -6.34 3.13 17.84
C ARG A 101 -7.87 3.29 17.93
N LYS A 102 -8.43 4.26 17.22
CA LYS A 102 -9.89 4.53 17.17
C LYS A 102 -10.36 4.27 15.74
N HIS A 103 -11.46 3.55 15.58
CA HIS A 103 -12.02 3.13 14.30
C HIS A 103 -12.33 4.35 13.40
N ILE A 104 -12.34 4.19 12.08
CA ILE A 104 -12.73 5.30 11.17
C ILE A 104 -14.26 5.36 11.15
N GLU A 105 -14.83 6.45 11.64
CA GLU A 105 -16.27 6.73 11.56
C GLU A 105 -16.66 7.28 10.20
N LYS A 106 -15.91 8.26 9.69
CA LYS A 106 -16.21 8.93 8.42
C LYS A 106 -14.95 9.28 7.65
N MET A 107 -15.03 9.16 6.34
CA MET A 107 -14.01 9.64 5.42
C MET A 107 -14.64 10.57 4.39
N ILE A 108 -14.33 11.87 4.49
CA ILE A 108 -15.01 12.91 3.73
C ILE A 108 -14.02 13.49 2.70
N LEU A 109 -14.42 13.47 1.43
CA LEU A 109 -13.66 14.11 0.36
C LEU A 109 -13.77 15.64 0.47
N GLN A 110 -12.63 16.33 0.40
CA GLN A 110 -12.53 17.79 0.48
C GLN A 110 -11.58 18.32 -0.61
N PRO A 111 -11.94 18.20 -1.90
CA PRO A 111 -10.98 18.36 -2.99
C PRO A 111 -10.42 19.79 -3.09
N ASN A 112 -11.14 20.77 -2.55
CA ASN A 112 -10.77 22.19 -2.52
C ASN A 112 -9.95 22.59 -1.28
N GLN A 113 -9.75 21.70 -0.31
CA GLN A 113 -8.96 21.94 0.89
C GLN A 113 -7.52 21.43 0.73
N PRO A 114 -6.54 21.88 1.55
CA PRO A 114 -5.18 21.34 1.50
C PRO A 114 -5.12 19.84 1.81
N GLU A 115 -5.87 19.39 2.82
CA GLU A 115 -5.83 18.01 3.30
C GLU A 115 -6.58 17.01 2.42
N LYS A 116 -7.40 17.45 1.45
CA LYS A 116 -8.15 16.66 0.44
C LYS A 116 -9.08 15.53 0.97
N LEU A 117 -8.79 14.94 2.11
CA LEU A 117 -9.51 13.91 2.84
C LEU A 117 -9.55 14.30 4.31
N LYS A 118 -10.75 14.41 4.86
CA LYS A 118 -10.96 14.54 6.30
C LYS A 118 -11.34 13.19 6.88
N ILE A 119 -10.56 12.72 7.84
CA ILE A 119 -10.79 11.44 8.52
C ILE A 119 -11.32 11.72 9.92
N ILE A 120 -12.49 11.17 10.23
CA ILE A 120 -13.12 11.27 11.55
C ILE A 120 -13.02 9.90 12.21
N TYR A 121 -12.45 9.87 13.41
CA TYR A 121 -12.23 8.65 14.19
C TYR A 121 -13.20 8.54 15.36
N THR A 122 -13.48 7.31 15.80
CA THR A 122 -14.36 7.02 16.93
C THR A 122 -13.84 5.87 17.79
N THR A 123 -14.02 5.97 19.12
CA THR A 123 -13.78 4.86 20.04
C THR A 123 -14.87 3.81 20.00
N ASP A 124 -16.04 4.16 19.48
CA ASP A 124 -17.20 3.29 19.45
C ASP A 124 -17.10 2.35 18.24
N LYS A 125 -16.73 1.09 18.50
CA LYS A 125 -16.62 0.05 17.46
C LYS A 125 -17.90 -0.11 16.64
N THR A 126 -19.07 0.22 17.19
CA THR A 126 -20.34 0.10 16.46
C THR A 126 -20.56 1.22 15.43
N LYS A 127 -19.83 2.33 15.56
CA LYS A 127 -19.93 3.50 14.66
C LYS A 127 -18.82 3.57 13.64
N GLY A 128 -17.67 2.99 13.95
CA GLY A 128 -16.52 2.97 13.03
C GLY A 128 -16.41 1.69 12.24
N VAL A 129 -15.62 1.73 11.16
CA VAL A 129 -15.31 0.51 10.41
C VAL A 129 -14.44 -0.42 11.25
N GLU A 130 -14.80 -1.70 11.25
CA GLU A 130 -14.02 -2.73 11.95
C GLU A 130 -12.68 -2.97 11.26
N ASN A 131 -12.68 -2.92 9.93
CA ASN A 131 -11.51 -3.14 9.10
C ASN A 131 -11.21 -1.89 8.26
N VAL A 132 -9.99 -1.38 8.38
CA VAL A 132 -9.52 -0.17 7.69
C VAL A 132 -9.60 -0.29 6.16
N TYR A 133 -9.54 -1.50 5.63
CA TYR A 133 -9.64 -1.77 4.19
C TYR A 133 -11.08 -1.70 3.64
N ASP A 134 -12.07 -1.60 4.53
CA ASP A 134 -13.50 -1.56 4.18
C ASP A 134 -14.11 -0.16 4.40
N VAL A 135 -13.26 0.87 4.58
CA VAL A 135 -13.68 2.27 4.64
C VAL A 135 -14.39 2.68 3.35
N LYS A 136 -15.29 3.65 3.45
CA LYS A 136 -15.96 4.26 2.29
C LYS A 136 -16.03 5.76 2.45
N PHE A 137 -16.17 6.46 1.34
CA PHE A 137 -16.51 7.86 1.37
C PHE A 137 -17.86 8.09 2.06
N THR A 138 -17.92 9.12 2.87
CA THR A 138 -19.14 9.61 3.51
C THR A 138 -19.45 11.00 2.97
N ARG A 139 -20.73 11.25 2.66
CA ARG A 139 -21.24 12.58 2.29
C ARG A 139 -21.68 13.35 3.52
#